data_AF-A0A3N9Y5D7-F1
#
_entry.id   AF-A0A3N9Y5D7-F1
#
_cell.length_a   1.000
_cell.length_b   1.000
_cell.length_c   1.000
_cell.angle_alpha   90.00
_cell.angle_beta   90.00
_cell.angle_gamma   90.00
#
_symmetry.space_group_name_H-M   'P 1'
#
loop_
_entity.id
_entity.type
_entity.pdbx_description
1 polymer ?
#
loop_
_entity_poly.entity_id
_entity_poly.type
_entity_poly.pdbx_seq_one_letter_code
_entity_poly.pdbx_strand_id
1 'polypeptide(L)'
;MTHRQPTTVEQDRQAARARKARRKHARREAFERWEAGYAAMMRLDAERANTRDRLNKGAMISPATLRYLGIRIPAGYVYAPAEQPEPTPAPQPEQPEPQPVTPAPVKPCAHCGEPFPVKGSKRYCSGDCRVAARPLAPPAKGSMRDRPHRTLLGSK
;
A
#
# COMPACT_ATOMS: atom_id res chain seq x y z
N MET A 1 53.19 -28.73 -36.24
CA MET A 1 52.62 -27.52 -35.62
C MET A 1 52.54 -27.76 -34.12
N THR A 2 53.42 -27.14 -33.32
CA THR A 2 53.43 -27.34 -31.86
C THR A 2 52.55 -26.27 -31.19
N HIS A 3 51.48 -26.70 -30.53
CA HIS A 3 50.67 -25.81 -29.69
C HIS A 3 51.46 -25.50 -28.41
N ARG A 4 51.88 -24.24 -28.25
CA ARG A 4 52.48 -23.77 -27.00
C ARG A 4 51.36 -23.57 -25.96
N GLN A 5 51.45 -24.27 -24.84
CA GLN A 5 50.56 -24.07 -23.70
C GLN A 5 50.81 -22.68 -23.08
N PRO A 6 49.75 -21.94 -22.69
CA PRO A 6 49.89 -20.63 -22.05
C PRO A 6 50.53 -20.77 -20.67
N THR A 7 51.34 -19.78 -20.31
CA THR A 7 51.96 -19.70 -18.98
C THR A 7 50.93 -19.36 -17.90
N THR A 8 51.22 -19.68 -16.64
CA THR A 8 50.36 -19.35 -15.49
C THR A 8 50.06 -17.85 -15.42
N VAL A 9 51.06 -17.00 -15.68
CA VAL A 9 50.90 -15.53 -15.71
C VAL A 9 49.94 -15.08 -16.82
N GLU A 10 49.97 -15.73 -17.99
CA GLU A 10 49.03 -15.43 -19.07
C GLU A 10 47.61 -15.89 -18.73
N GLN A 11 47.47 -17.07 -18.11
CA GLN A 11 46.18 -17.57 -17.62
C GLN A 11 45.58 -16.61 -16.58
N ASP A 12 46.37 -16.11 -15.62
CA ASP A 12 45.91 -15.15 -14.62
C ASP A 12 45.50 -13.81 -15.24
N ARG A 13 46.26 -13.30 -16.22
CA ARG A 13 45.90 -12.08 -16.96
C ARG A 13 44.60 -12.28 -17.75
N GLN A 14 44.41 -13.43 -18.37
CA GLN A 14 43.17 -13.78 -19.08
C GLN A 14 42.00 -13.87 -18.11
N ALA A 15 42.17 -14.53 -16.95
CA ALA A 15 41.16 -14.61 -15.91
C ALA A 15 40.78 -13.22 -15.36
N ALA A 16 41.76 -12.34 -15.12
CA ALA A 16 41.52 -10.97 -14.68
C ALA A 16 40.72 -10.16 -15.72
N ARG A 17 41.08 -10.27 -17.01
CA ARG A 17 40.33 -9.63 -18.11
C ARG A 17 38.90 -10.16 -18.20
N ALA A 18 38.71 -11.48 -18.10
CA ALA A 18 37.39 -12.10 -18.10
C ALA A 18 36.53 -11.62 -16.91
N ARG A 19 37.09 -11.53 -15.70
CA ARG A 19 36.38 -10.96 -14.53
C ARG A 19 35.99 -9.51 -14.76
N LYS A 20 36.87 -8.69 -15.33
CA LYS A 20 36.61 -7.28 -15.63
C LYS A 20 35.50 -7.13 -16.68
N ALA A 21 35.53 -7.97 -17.73
CA ALA A 21 34.49 -8.03 -18.76
C ALA A 21 33.13 -8.44 -18.18
N ARG A 22 33.07 -9.50 -17.36
CA ARG A 22 31.85 -9.93 -16.67
C ARG A 22 31.26 -8.85 -15.77
N ARG A 23 32.10 -8.15 -15.01
CA ARG A 23 31.65 -7.01 -14.18
C ARG A 23 31.09 -5.86 -15.03
N LYS A 24 31.71 -5.56 -16.17
CA LYS A 24 31.20 -4.53 -17.10
C LYS A 24 29.85 -4.94 -17.70
N HIS A 25 29.73 -6.20 -18.11
CA HIS A 25 28.47 -6.76 -18.63
C HIS A 25 27.36 -6.69 -17.59
N ALA A 26 27.60 -7.18 -16.37
CA ALA A 26 26.62 -7.16 -15.29
C ALA A 26 26.16 -5.73 -14.94
N ARG A 27 27.05 -4.73 -15.00
CA ARG A 27 26.67 -3.32 -14.81
C ARG A 27 25.78 -2.81 -15.93
N ARG A 28 26.05 -3.19 -17.19
CA ARG A 28 25.22 -2.82 -18.34
C ARG A 28 23.82 -3.45 -18.23
N GLU A 29 23.74 -4.73 -17.92
CA GLU A 29 22.45 -5.42 -17.71
C GLU A 29 21.64 -4.81 -16.56
N ALA A 30 22.32 -4.47 -15.45
CA ALA A 30 21.65 -3.80 -14.32
C ALA A 30 21.09 -2.44 -14.72
N PHE A 31 21.82 -1.68 -15.55
CA PHE A 31 21.37 -0.39 -16.06
C PHE A 31 20.19 -0.54 -17.04
N GLU A 32 20.28 -1.45 -18.01
CA GLU A 32 19.19 -1.75 -18.95
C GLU A 32 17.92 -2.20 -18.21
N ARG A 33 18.06 -3.02 -17.16
CA ARG A 33 16.94 -3.43 -16.31
C ARG A 33 16.34 -2.24 -15.55
N TRP A 34 17.18 -1.34 -15.03
CA TRP A 34 16.72 -0.13 -14.37
C TRP A 34 15.98 0.80 -15.34
N GLU A 35 16.51 1.03 -16.54
CA GLU A 35 15.86 1.84 -17.58
C GLU A 35 14.52 1.24 -18.01
N ALA A 36 14.45 -0.08 -18.21
CA ALA A 36 13.20 -0.75 -18.54
C ALA A 36 12.16 -0.60 -17.41
N GLY A 37 12.58 -0.74 -16.15
CA GLY A 37 11.73 -0.51 -14.99
C GLY A 37 11.24 0.94 -14.89
N TYR A 38 12.12 1.91 -15.15
CA TYR A 38 11.78 3.32 -15.17
C TYR A 38 10.80 3.66 -16.30
N ALA A 39 11.02 3.16 -17.51
CA ALA A 39 10.11 3.35 -18.63
C ALA A 39 8.72 2.76 -18.35
N ALA A 40 8.64 1.59 -17.70
CA ALA A 40 7.38 0.99 -17.28
C ALA A 40 6.65 1.86 -16.23
N MET A 41 7.38 2.40 -15.26
CA MET A 41 6.84 3.33 -14.26
C MET A 41 6.27 4.59 -14.93
N MET A 42 7.02 5.21 -15.84
CA MET A 42 6.57 6.41 -16.55
C MET A 42 5.33 6.17 -17.40
N ARG A 43 5.19 4.99 -18.02
CA ARG A 43 3.96 4.60 -18.74
C ARG A 43 2.76 4.50 -17.80
N LEU A 44 2.93 3.85 -16.65
CA LEU A 44 1.86 3.74 -15.65
C LEU A 44 1.43 5.12 -15.12
N ASP A 45 2.37 6.04 -14.90
CA ASP A 45 2.04 7.40 -14.48
C ASP A 45 1.30 8.19 -15.58
N ALA A 46 1.68 8.01 -16.84
CA ALA A 46 0.96 8.61 -17.96
C ALA A 46 -0.48 8.06 -18.08
N GLU A 47 -0.68 6.74 -17.93
CA GLU A 47 -2.00 6.12 -17.90
C GLU A 47 -2.85 6.61 -16.72
N ARG A 48 -2.22 6.80 -15.56
CA ARG A 48 -2.86 7.34 -14.36
C ARG A 48 -3.33 8.77 -14.59
N ALA A 49 -2.50 9.61 -15.19
CA ALA A 49 -2.85 10.98 -15.52
C ALA A 49 -4.00 11.05 -16.53
N ASN A 50 -3.94 10.25 -17.60
CA ASN A 50 -5.01 10.17 -18.61
C ASN A 50 -6.34 9.71 -17.98
N THR A 51 -6.30 8.65 -17.17
CA THR A 51 -7.50 8.12 -16.51
C THR A 51 -8.11 9.14 -15.57
N ARG A 52 -7.28 9.91 -14.85
CA ARG A 52 -7.75 10.99 -13.98
C ARG A 52 -8.39 12.14 -14.77
N ASP A 53 -7.81 12.53 -15.89
CA ASP A 53 -8.41 13.54 -16.79
C ASP A 53 -9.78 13.07 -17.32
N ARG A 54 -9.88 11.82 -17.77
CA ARG A 54 -11.14 11.22 -18.20
C ARG A 54 -12.18 11.21 -17.08
N LEU A 55 -11.79 10.84 -15.87
CA LEU A 55 -12.68 10.85 -14.70
C LEU A 55 -13.18 12.28 -14.40
N ASN A 56 -12.30 13.28 -14.46
CA ASN A 56 -12.67 14.68 -14.27
C ASN A 56 -13.63 15.20 -15.36
N LYS A 57 -13.55 14.64 -16.57
CA LYS A 57 -14.48 14.90 -17.68
C LYS A 57 -15.78 14.08 -17.60
N GLY A 58 -16.00 13.36 -16.50
CA GLY A 58 -17.21 12.58 -16.26
C GLY A 58 -17.24 11.20 -16.94
N ALA A 59 -16.11 10.71 -17.45
CA ALA A 59 -16.07 9.38 -18.05
C ALA A 59 -16.24 8.29 -16.98
N MET A 60 -17.11 7.32 -17.25
CA MET A 60 -17.22 6.11 -16.44
C MET A 60 -15.96 5.25 -16.59
N ILE A 61 -15.19 5.13 -15.52
CA ILE A 61 -14.01 4.26 -15.42
C ILE A 61 -14.33 3.11 -14.46
N SER A 62 -13.95 1.89 -14.83
CA SER A 62 -14.21 0.73 -13.99
C SER A 62 -13.48 0.84 -12.63
N PRO A 63 -14.09 0.38 -11.52
CA PRO A 63 -13.43 0.34 -10.21
C PRO A 63 -12.13 -0.48 -10.22
N ALA A 64 -12.05 -1.52 -11.07
CA ALA A 64 -10.86 -2.35 -11.22
C ALA A 64 -9.68 -1.54 -11.79
N THR A 65 -9.93 -0.74 -12.83
CA THR A 65 -8.93 0.16 -13.42
C THR A 65 -8.45 1.21 -12.42
N LEU A 66 -9.37 1.81 -11.65
CA LEU A 66 -9.01 2.79 -10.61
C LEU A 66 -8.15 2.18 -9.50
N ARG A 67 -8.44 0.93 -9.08
CA ARG A 67 -7.61 0.19 -8.12
C ARG A 67 -6.24 -0.16 -8.67
N TYR A 68 -6.18 -0.66 -9.91
CA TYR A 68 -4.93 -0.99 -10.59
C TYR A 68 -4.00 0.23 -10.68
N LEU A 69 -4.53 1.38 -11.08
CA LEU A 69 -3.79 2.63 -11.17
C LEU A 69 -3.67 3.37 -9.82
N GLY A 70 -4.19 2.82 -8.73
CA GLY A 70 -4.20 3.44 -7.40
C GLY A 70 -4.80 4.86 -7.37
N ILE A 71 -5.79 5.16 -8.21
CA ILE A 71 -6.44 6.47 -8.27
C ILE A 71 -7.51 6.53 -7.18
N ARG A 72 -7.42 7.54 -6.30
CA ARG A 72 -8.50 7.85 -5.35
C ARG A 72 -9.62 8.60 -6.06
N ILE A 73 -10.84 8.14 -5.86
CA ILE A 73 -12.05 8.74 -6.41
C ILE A 73 -12.29 10.07 -5.68
N PRO A 74 -12.51 11.19 -6.38
CA PRO A 74 -12.86 12.45 -5.75
C PRO A 74 -14.21 12.33 -5.04
N ALA A 75 -14.33 12.96 -3.87
CA ALA A 75 -15.57 13.00 -3.12
C ALA A 75 -16.66 13.70 -3.97
N GLY A 76 -17.77 13.00 -4.22
CA GLY A 76 -18.84 13.46 -5.11
C GLY A 76 -19.08 12.59 -6.34
N TYR A 77 -18.18 11.63 -6.64
CA TYR A 77 -18.45 10.62 -7.66
C TYR A 77 -19.45 9.59 -7.10
N VAL A 78 -20.73 9.82 -7.38
CA VAL A 78 -21.79 8.84 -7.12
C VAL A 78 -21.67 7.77 -8.19
N TYR A 79 -21.24 6.57 -7.80
CA TYR A 79 -21.44 5.41 -8.66
C TYR A 79 -22.94 5.28 -8.88
N ALA A 80 -23.40 5.38 -10.13
CA ALA A 80 -24.63 4.74 -10.50
C ALA A 80 -24.41 3.24 -10.17
N PRO A 81 -25.10 2.67 -9.17
CA PRO A 81 -24.98 1.25 -8.92
C PRO A 81 -25.32 0.56 -10.24
N ALA A 82 -24.42 -0.31 -10.71
CA ALA A 82 -24.74 -1.18 -11.82
C ALA A 82 -26.09 -1.84 -11.50
N GLU A 83 -27.06 -1.68 -12.38
CA GLU A 83 -28.34 -2.36 -12.29
C GLU A 83 -28.03 -3.83 -12.03
N GLN A 84 -28.35 -4.29 -10.81
CA GLN A 84 -28.30 -5.72 -10.53
C GLN A 84 -29.21 -6.36 -11.57
N PRO A 85 -28.76 -7.40 -12.30
CA PRO A 85 -29.67 -8.13 -13.17
C PRO A 85 -30.87 -8.55 -12.30
N GLU A 86 -32.06 -8.14 -12.72
CA GLU A 86 -33.29 -8.52 -12.02
C GLU A 86 -33.26 -10.03 -11.81
N PRO A 87 -33.42 -10.52 -10.57
CA PRO A 87 -33.43 -11.95 -10.33
C PRO A 87 -34.60 -12.55 -11.12
N THR A 88 -34.27 -13.41 -12.08
CA THR A 88 -35.24 -14.27 -12.76
C THR A 88 -36.13 -14.93 -11.69
N PRO A 89 -37.47 -14.81 -11.76
CA PRO A 89 -38.34 -15.38 -10.73
C PRO A 89 -38.17 -16.90 -10.69
N ALA A 90 -37.52 -17.37 -9.63
CA ALA A 90 -37.53 -18.78 -9.26
C ALA A 90 -38.91 -19.14 -8.68
N PRO A 91 -39.43 -20.35 -8.93
CA PRO A 91 -40.68 -20.82 -8.33
C PRO A 91 -40.59 -20.75 -6.81
N GLN A 92 -41.59 -20.12 -6.18
CA GLN A 92 -41.67 -19.85 -4.75
C GLN A 92 -41.42 -21.10 -3.89
N PRO A 93 -40.40 -21.07 -3.01
CA PRO A 93 -40.34 -21.90 -1.82
C PRO A 93 -40.85 -21.11 -0.61
N GLU A 94 -41.50 -21.81 0.30
CA GLU A 94 -42.26 -21.31 1.44
C GLU A 94 -41.53 -20.28 2.33
N GLN A 95 -42.33 -19.37 2.85
CA GLN A 95 -42.00 -18.28 3.74
C GLN A 95 -41.30 -18.78 5.03
N PRO A 96 -40.02 -18.42 5.28
CA PRO A 96 -39.40 -18.72 6.57
C PRO A 96 -39.93 -17.76 7.65
N GLU A 97 -40.32 -18.35 8.79
CA GLU A 97 -40.79 -17.65 9.99
C GLU A 97 -39.80 -16.56 10.47
N PRO A 98 -40.32 -15.47 11.09
CA PRO A 98 -39.49 -14.41 11.65
C PRO A 98 -38.54 -14.98 12.71
N GLN A 99 -37.24 -14.93 12.44
CA GLN A 99 -36.24 -15.31 13.44
C GLN A 99 -36.33 -14.38 14.67
N PRO A 100 -36.13 -14.91 15.89
CA PRO A 100 -36.13 -14.11 17.09
C PRO A 100 -34.97 -13.11 17.08
N VAL A 101 -35.30 -11.83 17.19
CA VAL A 101 -34.33 -10.75 17.43
C VAL A 101 -33.61 -11.04 18.74
N THR A 102 -32.35 -11.46 18.64
CA THR A 102 -31.49 -11.63 19.82
C THR A 102 -31.20 -10.24 20.42
N PRO A 103 -31.40 -10.04 21.74
CA PRO A 103 -31.10 -8.76 22.36
C PRO A 103 -29.60 -8.47 22.25
N ALA A 104 -29.26 -7.27 21.78
CA ALA A 104 -27.87 -6.84 21.70
C ALA A 104 -27.23 -6.90 23.10
N PRO A 105 -26.00 -7.41 23.24
CA PRO A 105 -25.33 -7.45 24.54
C PRO A 105 -25.13 -6.04 25.07
N VAL A 106 -25.55 -5.81 26.31
CA VAL A 106 -25.38 -4.54 27.03
C VAL A 106 -24.14 -4.65 27.91
N LYS A 107 -23.27 -3.63 27.91
CA LYS A 107 -22.12 -3.53 28.82
C LYS A 107 -22.06 -2.16 29.47
N PRO A 108 -21.50 -2.05 30.69
CA PRO A 108 -21.26 -0.75 31.32
C PRO A 108 -20.14 0.01 30.61
N CYS A 109 -20.28 1.33 30.51
CA CYS A 109 -19.23 2.21 30.00
C CYS A 109 -18.01 2.20 30.93
N ALA A 110 -16.80 2.07 30.35
CA ALA A 110 -15.55 2.10 31.11
C ALA A 110 -15.21 3.47 31.73
N HIS A 111 -15.95 4.54 31.38
CA HIS A 111 -15.74 5.88 31.94
C HIS A 111 -16.85 6.30 32.90
N CYS A 112 -18.12 6.27 32.47
CA CYS A 112 -19.26 6.72 33.29
C CYS A 112 -20.06 5.58 33.93
N GLY A 113 -19.80 4.31 33.60
CA GLY A 113 -20.53 3.16 34.13
C GLY A 113 -21.91 2.91 33.52
N GLU A 114 -22.44 3.81 32.70
CA GLU A 114 -23.80 3.67 32.13
C GLU A 114 -23.91 2.45 31.20
N PRO A 115 -25.01 1.68 31.29
CA PRO A 115 -25.26 0.55 30.41
C PRO A 115 -25.59 1.02 29.00
N PHE A 116 -24.89 0.50 28.00
CA PHE A 116 -25.16 0.83 26.59
C PHE A 116 -25.14 -0.40 25.68
N PRO A 117 -25.93 -0.42 24.60
CA PRO A 117 -25.95 -1.53 23.66
C PRO A 117 -24.64 -1.56 22.87
N VAL A 118 -23.93 -2.68 22.94
CA VAL A 118 -22.61 -2.80 22.31
C VAL A 118 -22.74 -3.56 21.00
N LYS A 119 -22.40 -2.90 19.88
CA LYS A 119 -22.09 -3.59 18.63
C LYS A 119 -20.57 -3.80 18.58
N GLY A 120 -20.11 -5.02 18.85
CA GLY A 120 -18.70 -5.41 18.78
C GLY A 120 -17.87 -5.03 20.02
N SER A 121 -16.67 -4.48 19.79
CA SER A 121 -15.62 -4.28 20.82
C SER A 121 -15.59 -2.86 21.43
N LYS A 122 -16.67 -2.08 21.32
CA LYS A 122 -16.73 -0.73 21.91
C LYS A 122 -16.69 -0.79 23.45
N ARG A 123 -15.93 0.13 24.07
CA ARG A 123 -15.75 0.24 25.53
C ARG A 123 -16.41 1.48 26.16
N TYR A 124 -16.83 2.45 25.35
CA TYR A 124 -17.35 3.74 25.81
C TYR A 124 -18.73 4.01 25.18
N CYS A 125 -19.65 4.59 25.94
CA CYS A 125 -20.99 4.94 25.47
C CYS A 125 -20.98 6.11 24.47
N SER A 126 -20.05 7.06 24.63
CA SER A 126 -19.92 8.25 23.79
C SER A 126 -18.46 8.56 23.40
N GLY A 127 -18.30 9.46 22.43
CA GLY A 127 -17.00 10.04 22.06
C GLY A 127 -16.37 10.80 23.23
N ASP A 128 -17.18 11.51 24.01
CA ASP A 128 -16.72 12.30 25.15
C ASP A 128 -16.14 11.41 26.25
N CYS A 129 -16.83 10.30 26.57
CA CYS A 129 -16.32 9.30 27.50
C CYS A 129 -14.98 8.70 27.04
N ARG A 130 -14.80 8.53 25.73
CA ARG A 130 -13.52 8.06 25.16
C ARG A 130 -12.41 9.09 25.31
N VAL A 131 -12.71 10.38 25.12
CA VAL A 131 -11.74 11.47 25.25
C VAL A 131 -11.37 11.69 26.70
N ALA A 132 -12.36 11.71 27.60
CA ALA A 132 -12.15 11.88 29.04
C ALA A 132 -11.38 10.70 29.67
N ALA A 133 -11.54 9.48 29.15
CA ALA A 133 -10.75 8.33 29.58
C ALA A 133 -9.34 8.26 28.97
N ARG A 134 -8.92 9.22 28.12
CA ARG A 134 -7.54 9.22 27.61
C ARG A 134 -6.59 9.60 28.75
N PRO A 135 -5.55 8.80 29.02
CA PRO A 135 -4.46 9.26 29.88
C PRO A 135 -3.86 10.52 29.27
N LEU A 136 -3.62 11.54 30.10
CA LEU A 136 -2.88 12.73 29.70
C LEU A 136 -1.59 12.26 29.03
N ALA A 137 -1.43 12.64 27.75
CA ALA A 137 -0.25 12.23 27.02
C ALA A 137 0.98 12.69 27.82
N PRO A 138 1.97 11.80 28.06
CA PRO A 138 3.22 12.24 28.66
C PRO A 138 3.78 13.39 27.80
N PRO A 139 4.39 14.41 28.42
CA PRO A 139 4.95 15.54 27.68
C PRO A 139 5.82 14.99 26.55
N ALA A 140 5.59 15.48 25.34
CA ALA A 140 6.29 15.02 24.15
C ALA A 140 7.79 15.07 24.44
N LYS A 141 8.43 13.89 24.55
CA LYS A 141 9.89 13.81 24.65
C LYS A 141 10.45 14.58 23.46
N GLY A 142 11.27 15.57 23.76
CA GLY A 142 11.75 16.59 22.84
C GLY A 142 12.02 16.05 21.45
N SER A 143 11.52 16.78 20.46
CA SER A 143 11.82 16.61 19.05
C SER A 143 13.29 16.24 18.84
N MET A 144 13.52 15.10 18.18
CA MET A 144 14.85 14.61 17.80
C MET A 144 15.64 15.58 16.88
N ARG A 145 15.08 16.76 16.58
CA ARG A 145 15.70 17.83 15.78
C ARG A 145 16.73 18.66 16.56
N ASP A 146 16.77 18.57 17.89
CA ASP A 146 17.83 19.17 18.71
C ASP A 146 18.96 18.18 19.04
N ARG A 147 19.25 17.25 18.12
CA ARG A 147 20.47 16.44 18.21
C ARG A 147 21.57 17.20 17.47
N PRO A 148 22.50 17.87 18.16
CA PRO A 148 23.60 18.55 17.49
C PRO A 148 24.34 17.54 16.62
N HIS A 149 24.48 17.87 15.33
CA HIS A 149 25.29 17.10 14.40
C HIS A 149 26.68 16.94 15.02
N ARG A 150 27.03 15.71 15.37
CA ARG A 150 28.35 15.34 15.86
C ARG A 150 29.36 15.72 14.78
N THR A 151 29.98 16.88 14.99
CA THR A 151 30.96 17.49 14.12
C THR A 151 32.10 16.52 13.83
N LEU A 152 32.44 16.48 12.55
CA LEU A 152 33.65 15.94 11.95
C LEU A 152 34.90 16.45 12.68
N LEU A 153 35.43 15.67 13.62
CA LEU A 153 36.75 15.84 14.24
C LEU A 153 37.28 14.42 14.51
N GLY A 154 38.35 13.92 13.92
CA GLY A 154 39.24 14.46 12.92
C GLY A 154 40.06 13.32 12.33
N SER A 155 40.52 13.52 11.10
CA SER A 155 41.64 12.76 10.53
C SER A 155 42.91 13.56 10.81
N LYS A 156 43.78 13.03 11.65
CA LYS A 156 45.22 13.24 11.60
C LYS A 156 45.87 11.87 11.73
#